data_AF-A0A800M7U1-F1
#
_entry.id   AF-A0A800M7U1-F1
#
_cell.length_a   1.000
_cell.length_b   1.000
_cell.length_c   1.000
_cell.angle_alpha   90.00
_cell.angle_beta   90.00
_cell.angle_gamma   90.00
#
_symmetry.space_group_name_H-M   'P 1'
#
loop_
_entity.id
_entity.type
_entity.pdbx_description
1 polymer ?
#
loop_
_entity_poly.entity_id
_entity_poly.type
_entity_poly.pdbx_seq_one_letter_code
_entity_poly.pdbx_strand_id
1 'polypeptide(L)'
;MKKLCLMRIIVFGILWFVAGCQGIFSPAPDEQEIRLRNAIRIHPVHELGYVRLAQYLKTQGRYSKTFSVLRTGQQHIPDSIALIRMEGGLFQGLGQYRESQEYYTEQITKHPDEPLLFLDRAQLYLRLEKQQLALNDARKALSLKPDLFEALYLIGVILDRKTASNVPDQSEQALDALIAASKINGRNPDLWLRIS
;
A
#
# COMPACT_ATOMS: atom_id res chain seq x y z
N MET A 1 -60.22 5.91 9.66
CA MET A 1 -59.14 5.14 8.98
C MET A 1 -58.29 5.95 7.96
N LYS A 2 -58.31 7.30 7.94
CA LYS A 2 -57.54 8.08 6.95
C LYS A 2 -56.25 8.75 7.46
N LYS A 3 -56.00 8.79 8.78
CA LYS A 3 -54.80 9.43 9.36
C LYS A 3 -53.53 8.55 9.40
N LEU A 4 -53.67 7.23 9.29
CA LEU A 4 -52.53 6.30 9.37
C LEU A 4 -51.78 6.10 8.03
N CYS A 5 -52.40 6.47 6.91
CA CYS A 5 -51.81 6.32 5.57
C CYS A 5 -50.88 7.50 5.21
N LEU A 6 -51.22 8.71 5.67
CA LEU A 6 -50.44 9.92 5.35
C LEU A 6 -49.09 9.97 6.09
N MET A 7 -49.00 9.36 7.28
CA MET A 7 -47.77 9.37 8.09
C MET A 7 -46.70 8.38 7.55
N ARG A 8 -47.10 7.30 6.86
CA ARG A 8 -46.15 6.34 6.24
C ARG A 8 -45.48 6.89 4.97
N ILE A 9 -46.14 7.79 4.25
CA ILE A 9 -45.61 8.39 3.01
C ILE A 9 -44.53 9.44 3.33
N ILE A 10 -44.72 10.22 4.41
CA ILE A 10 -43.75 11.24 4.83
C ILE A 10 -42.47 10.60 5.38
N VAL A 11 -42.56 9.50 6.12
CA VAL A 11 -41.39 8.77 6.64
C VAL A 11 -40.58 8.12 5.52
N PHE A 12 -41.23 7.59 4.47
CA PHE A 12 -40.54 7.04 3.30
C PHE A 12 -39.84 8.10 2.44
N GLY A 13 -40.41 9.31 2.32
CA GLY A 13 -39.78 10.43 1.60
C GLY A 13 -38.53 10.98 2.30
N ILE A 14 -38.55 11.02 3.64
CA ILE A 14 -37.40 11.47 4.44
C ILE A 14 -36.27 10.42 4.44
N LEU A 15 -36.60 9.13 4.44
CA LEU A 15 -35.61 8.05 4.31
C LEU A 15 -34.90 8.06 2.94
N TRP A 16 -35.58 8.46 1.86
CA TRP A 16 -34.96 8.60 0.53
C TRP A 16 -34.07 9.85 0.43
N PHE A 17 -34.47 10.95 1.09
CA PHE A 17 -33.69 12.18 1.10
C PHE A 17 -32.40 12.06 1.91
N VAL A 18 -32.41 11.32 3.03
CA VAL A 18 -31.20 11.09 3.83
C VAL A 18 -30.27 10.04 3.21
N ALA A 19 -30.81 9.03 2.51
CA ALA A 19 -30.01 8.05 1.78
C ALA A 19 -29.39 8.62 0.49
N GLY A 20 -30.03 9.61 -0.16
CA GLY A 20 -29.49 10.29 -1.35
C GLY A 20 -28.35 11.27 -1.08
N CYS A 21 -28.24 11.79 0.15
CA CYS A 21 -27.27 12.84 0.48
C CYS A 21 -25.83 12.33 0.74
N GLN A 22 -25.61 11.03 0.94
CA GLN A 22 -24.25 10.51 1.18
C GLN A 22 -23.41 10.33 -0.11
N GLY A 23 -24.02 10.49 -1.28
CA GLY A 23 -23.35 10.31 -2.58
C GLY A 23 -23.01 11.58 -3.37
N ILE A 24 -23.41 12.79 -2.92
CA ILE A 24 -23.56 13.94 -3.84
C ILE A 24 -22.45 15.01 -3.73
N PHE A 25 -21.61 15.04 -2.70
CA PHE A 25 -20.56 16.08 -2.59
C PHE A 25 -19.16 15.49 -2.38
N SER A 26 -18.60 14.92 -3.45
CA SER A 26 -17.15 15.08 -3.62
C SER A 26 -16.90 16.52 -4.03
N PRO A 27 -16.05 17.31 -3.33
CA PRO A 27 -15.76 18.67 -3.74
C PRO A 27 -15.24 18.68 -5.19
N ALA A 28 -15.60 19.74 -5.91
CA ALA A 28 -15.09 19.99 -7.25
C ALA A 28 -13.54 19.93 -7.23
N PRO A 29 -12.91 19.47 -8.32
CA PRO A 29 -11.45 19.43 -8.38
C PRO A 29 -10.89 20.84 -8.22
N ASP A 30 -9.98 20.99 -7.26
CA ASP A 30 -9.24 22.23 -7.06
C ASP A 30 -8.19 22.44 -8.15
N GLU A 31 -7.52 23.59 -8.11
CA GLU A 31 -6.51 23.96 -9.09
C GLU A 31 -5.35 22.95 -9.17
N GLN A 32 -4.95 22.37 -8.03
CA GLN A 32 -3.85 21.40 -8.00
C GLN A 32 -4.26 20.10 -8.68
N GLU A 33 -5.46 19.59 -8.40
CA GLU A 33 -6.01 18.43 -9.10
C GLU A 33 -6.11 18.70 -10.62
N ILE A 34 -6.58 19.89 -11.01
CA ILE A 34 -6.68 20.28 -12.43
C ILE A 34 -5.30 20.28 -13.09
N ARG A 35 -4.27 20.86 -12.47
CA ARG A 35 -2.89 20.86 -12.99
C ARG A 35 -2.37 19.44 -13.20
N LEU A 36 -2.56 18.56 -12.22
CA LEU A 36 -2.10 17.17 -12.30
C LEU A 36 -2.86 16.38 -13.38
N ARG A 37 -4.17 16.60 -13.52
CA ARG A 37 -4.97 16.00 -14.61
C ARG A 37 -4.52 16.49 -15.98
N ASN A 38 -4.18 17.77 -16.12
CA ASN A 38 -3.62 18.30 -17.35
C ASN A 38 -2.25 17.69 -17.69
N ALA A 39 -1.39 17.46 -16.69
CA ALA A 39 -0.11 16.78 -16.92
C ALA A 39 -0.32 15.36 -17.48
N ILE A 40 -1.26 14.60 -16.91
CA ILE A 40 -1.64 13.27 -17.43
C ILE A 40 -2.20 13.37 -18.86
N ARG A 41 -3.07 14.36 -19.12
CA ARG A 41 -3.65 14.56 -20.47
C ARG A 41 -2.59 14.85 -21.53
N ILE A 42 -1.55 15.61 -21.17
CA ILE A 42 -0.45 15.94 -22.09
C ILE A 42 0.44 14.73 -22.33
N HIS A 43 0.73 13.93 -21.29
CA HIS A 43 1.62 12.78 -21.40
C HIS A 43 1.09 11.56 -20.62
N PRO A 44 0.13 10.81 -21.19
CA PRO A 44 -0.60 9.74 -20.47
C PRO A 44 0.24 8.50 -20.20
N VAL A 45 1.41 8.35 -20.81
CA VAL A 45 2.33 7.23 -20.52
C VAL A 45 3.42 7.60 -19.51
N HIS A 46 3.34 8.79 -18.89
CA HIS A 46 4.27 9.17 -17.83
C HIS A 46 3.66 8.90 -16.44
N GLU A 47 4.22 7.91 -15.75
CA GLU A 47 3.73 7.45 -14.45
C GLU A 47 3.70 8.53 -13.36
N LEU A 48 4.61 9.49 -13.40
CA LEU A 48 4.72 10.54 -12.38
C LEU A 48 3.44 11.38 -12.27
N GLY A 49 2.73 11.59 -13.38
CA GLY A 49 1.44 12.29 -13.37
C GLY A 49 0.40 11.57 -12.52
N TYR A 50 0.27 10.26 -12.73
CA TYR A 50 -0.63 9.39 -11.97
C TYR A 50 -0.20 9.26 -10.51
N VAL A 51 1.09 9.05 -10.26
CA VAL A 51 1.66 8.96 -8.90
C VAL A 51 1.32 10.22 -8.10
N ARG A 52 1.61 11.41 -8.65
CA ARG A 52 1.36 12.68 -7.96
C ARG A 52 -0.13 12.94 -7.75
N LEU A 53 -0.98 12.64 -8.74
CA LEU A 53 -2.42 12.77 -8.59
C LEU A 53 -2.99 11.81 -7.54
N ALA A 54 -2.55 10.55 -7.56
CA ALA A 54 -2.98 9.55 -6.58
C ALA A 54 -2.53 9.93 -5.17
N GLN A 55 -1.29 10.40 -4.98
CA GLN A 55 -0.81 10.92 -3.69
C GLN A 55 -1.65 12.09 -3.21
N TYR A 56 -1.90 13.08 -4.08
CA TYR A 56 -2.72 14.24 -3.76
C TYR A 56 -4.14 13.84 -3.33
N LEU A 57 -4.82 12.98 -4.10
CA LEU A 57 -6.16 12.52 -3.77
C LEU A 57 -6.19 11.71 -2.47
N LYS A 58 -5.15 10.91 -2.22
CA LYS A 58 -5.01 10.15 -0.97
C LYS A 58 -4.90 11.07 0.25
N THR A 59 -4.12 12.15 0.19
CA THR A 59 -4.01 13.11 1.31
C THR A 59 -5.31 13.85 1.57
N GLN A 60 -6.16 14.00 0.56
CA GLN A 60 -7.51 14.56 0.69
C GLN A 60 -8.55 13.53 1.17
N GLY A 61 -8.14 12.28 1.49
CA GLY A 61 -9.06 11.20 1.88
C GLY A 61 -9.96 10.69 0.74
N ARG A 62 -9.71 11.09 -0.52
CA ARG A 62 -10.53 10.76 -1.69
C ARG A 62 -10.16 9.40 -2.29
N TYR A 63 -10.18 8.36 -1.46
CA TYR A 63 -9.61 7.04 -1.77
C TYR A 63 -10.23 6.34 -2.99
N SER A 64 -11.54 6.43 -3.19
CA SER A 64 -12.21 5.87 -4.38
C SER A 64 -11.64 6.48 -5.69
N LYS A 65 -11.41 7.79 -5.70
CA LYS A 65 -10.79 8.47 -6.84
C LYS A 65 -9.31 8.12 -6.97
N THR A 66 -8.61 7.90 -5.86
CA THR A 66 -7.22 7.41 -5.88
C THR A 66 -7.13 6.05 -6.57
N PHE A 67 -7.97 5.07 -6.22
CA PHE A 67 -8.02 3.78 -6.92
C PHE A 67 -8.30 3.94 -8.41
N SER A 68 -9.28 4.79 -8.78
CA SER A 68 -9.61 5.04 -10.18
C SER A 68 -8.40 5.58 -10.96
N VAL A 69 -7.66 6.53 -10.39
CA VAL A 69 -6.47 7.12 -11.03
C VAL A 69 -5.35 6.09 -11.16
N LEU A 70 -5.10 5.29 -10.13
CA LEU A 70 -4.07 4.25 -10.16
C LEU A 70 -4.36 3.20 -11.24
N ARG A 71 -5.60 2.70 -11.30
CA ARG A 71 -6.04 1.74 -12.32
C ARG A 71 -5.99 2.30 -13.73
N THR A 72 -6.42 3.56 -13.90
CA THR A 72 -6.28 4.24 -15.19
C THR A 72 -4.82 4.35 -15.58
N GLY A 73 -3.94 4.71 -14.65
CA GLY A 73 -2.49 4.77 -14.90
C GLY A 73 -1.92 3.41 -15.31
N GLN A 74 -2.32 2.33 -14.66
CA GLN A 74 -1.91 0.96 -15.02
C GLN A 74 -2.46 0.53 -16.39
N GLN A 75 -3.64 1.02 -16.82
CA GLN A 75 -4.11 0.76 -18.19
C GLN A 75 -3.23 1.43 -19.25
N HIS A 76 -2.73 2.64 -18.97
CA HIS A 76 -1.82 3.33 -19.87
C HIS A 76 -0.36 2.86 -19.75
N ILE A 77 0.02 2.33 -18.58
CA ILE A 77 1.38 1.91 -18.23
C ILE A 77 1.33 0.58 -17.46
N PRO A 78 1.08 -0.55 -18.16
CA PRO A 78 0.83 -1.86 -17.53
C PRO A 78 1.94 -2.33 -16.58
N ASP A 79 3.20 -1.99 -16.89
CA ASP A 79 4.36 -2.46 -16.14
C ASP A 79 4.87 -1.45 -15.09
N SER A 80 4.10 -0.39 -14.77
CA SER A 80 4.53 0.59 -13.77
C SER A 80 4.44 0.03 -12.35
N ILE A 81 5.57 -0.50 -11.86
CA ILE A 81 5.71 -0.99 -10.49
C ILE A 81 5.35 0.08 -9.46
N ALA A 82 5.64 1.36 -9.73
CA ALA A 82 5.28 2.46 -8.84
C ALA A 82 3.75 2.54 -8.61
N LEU A 83 2.96 2.44 -9.68
CA LEU A 83 1.49 2.48 -9.58
C LEU A 83 0.93 1.24 -8.91
N ILE A 84 1.51 0.07 -9.20
CA ILE A 84 1.14 -1.19 -8.57
C ILE A 84 1.36 -1.11 -7.05
N ARG A 85 2.57 -0.73 -6.61
CA ARG A 85 2.92 -0.59 -5.19
C ARG A 85 2.05 0.43 -4.48
N MET A 86 1.69 1.53 -5.15
CA MET A 86 0.78 2.53 -4.58
C MET A 86 -0.63 1.99 -4.36
N GLU A 87 -1.17 1.17 -5.28
CA GLU A 87 -2.51 0.57 -5.11
C GLU A 87 -2.51 -0.48 -3.99
N GLY A 88 -1.52 -1.37 -3.97
CA GLY A 88 -1.34 -2.33 -2.89
C GLY A 88 -1.15 -1.65 -1.53
N GLY A 89 -0.32 -0.60 -1.47
CA GLY A 89 -0.12 0.21 -0.26
C GLY A 89 -1.37 0.99 0.17
N LEU A 90 -2.24 1.38 -0.77
CA LEU A 90 -3.51 2.01 -0.47
C LEU A 90 -4.46 1.03 0.23
N PHE A 91 -4.57 -0.21 -0.26
CA PHE A 91 -5.34 -1.25 0.44
C PHE A 91 -4.84 -1.44 1.88
N GLN A 92 -3.52 -1.53 2.10
CA GLN A 92 -2.95 -1.63 3.44
C GLN A 92 -3.30 -0.43 4.32
N GLY A 93 -3.17 0.78 3.80
CA GLY A 93 -3.47 2.02 4.52
C GLY A 93 -4.94 2.15 4.93
N LEU A 94 -5.85 1.46 4.23
CA LEU A 94 -7.28 1.40 4.53
C LEU A 94 -7.66 0.20 5.41
N GLY A 95 -6.70 -0.62 5.84
CA GLY A 95 -6.96 -1.86 6.59
C GLY A 95 -7.56 -3.00 5.76
N GLN A 96 -7.62 -2.85 4.44
CA GLN A 96 -8.11 -3.84 3.48
C GLN A 96 -7.01 -4.87 3.20
N TYR A 97 -6.61 -5.60 4.25
CA TYR A 97 -5.44 -6.47 4.21
C TYR A 97 -5.64 -7.70 3.31
N ARG A 98 -6.87 -8.21 3.22
CA ARG A 98 -7.18 -9.35 2.35
C ARG A 98 -7.02 -8.96 0.88
N GLU A 99 -7.63 -7.84 0.50
CA GLU A 99 -7.55 -7.27 -0.83
C GLU A 99 -6.11 -6.93 -1.19
N SER A 100 -5.34 -6.36 -0.25
CA SER A 100 -3.91 -6.12 -0.44
C SER A 100 -3.13 -7.42 -0.69
N GLN A 101 -3.41 -8.50 0.05
CA GLN A 101 -2.72 -9.77 -0.11
C GLN A 101 -3.03 -10.41 -1.46
N GLU A 102 -4.31 -10.45 -1.85
CA GLU A 102 -4.78 -10.97 -3.13
C GLU A 102 -4.16 -10.16 -4.28
N TYR A 103 -4.20 -8.83 -4.18
CA TYR A 103 -3.61 -7.93 -5.16
C TYR A 103 -2.11 -8.14 -5.33
N TYR A 104 -1.30 -8.12 -4.27
CA TYR A 104 0.13 -8.36 -4.42
C TYR A 104 0.45 -9.76 -4.96
N THR A 105 -0.35 -10.77 -4.61
CA THR A 105 -0.15 -12.13 -5.13
C THR A 105 -0.38 -12.21 -6.64
N GLU A 106 -1.43 -11.54 -7.13
CA GLU A 106 -1.67 -11.40 -8.56
C GLU A 106 -0.51 -10.67 -9.26
N GLN A 107 -0.06 -9.55 -8.69
CA GLN A 107 0.99 -8.73 -9.29
C GLN A 107 2.35 -9.43 -9.28
N ILE A 108 2.67 -10.19 -8.22
CA ILE A 108 3.87 -11.05 -8.17
C ILE A 108 3.80 -12.15 -9.25
N THR A 109 2.61 -12.68 -9.55
CA THR A 109 2.45 -13.68 -10.61
C THR A 109 2.77 -13.08 -11.99
N LYS A 110 2.45 -11.80 -12.20
CA LYS A 110 2.74 -11.06 -13.45
C LYS A 110 4.18 -10.54 -13.52
N HIS A 111 4.76 -10.21 -12.37
CA HIS A 111 6.10 -9.63 -12.24
C HIS A 111 6.95 -10.44 -11.25
N PRO A 112 7.28 -11.71 -11.57
CA PRO A 112 7.94 -12.63 -10.64
C PRO A 112 9.38 -12.24 -10.26
N ASP A 113 9.98 -11.34 -11.04
CA ASP A 113 11.34 -10.85 -10.86
C ASP A 113 11.41 -9.44 -10.23
N GLU A 114 10.26 -8.88 -9.81
CA GLU A 114 10.23 -7.56 -9.18
C GLU A 114 10.40 -7.66 -7.65
N PRO A 115 11.59 -7.34 -7.09
CA PRO A 115 11.86 -7.50 -5.66
C PRO A 115 10.96 -6.64 -4.77
N LEU A 116 10.52 -5.46 -5.24
CA LEU A 116 9.76 -4.53 -4.42
C LEU A 116 8.34 -5.04 -4.13
N LEU A 117 7.76 -5.87 -5.00
CA LEU A 117 6.44 -6.47 -4.75
C LEU A 117 6.48 -7.52 -3.64
N PHE A 118 7.53 -8.34 -3.61
CA PHE A 118 7.77 -9.27 -2.50
C PHE A 118 8.01 -8.50 -1.20
N LEU A 119 8.82 -7.44 -1.24
CA LEU A 119 9.07 -6.60 -0.07
C LEU A 119 7.77 -5.98 0.49
N ASP A 120 6.92 -5.42 -0.36
CA ASP A 120 5.66 -4.80 0.10
C ASP A 120 4.66 -5.83 0.66
N ARG A 121 4.62 -7.05 0.10
CA ARG A 121 3.83 -8.16 0.64
C ARG A 121 4.42 -8.72 1.94
N ALA A 122 5.74 -8.75 2.07
CA ALA A 122 6.41 -9.11 3.33
C ALA A 122 6.03 -8.14 4.46
N GLN A 123 6.00 -6.83 4.17
CA GLN A 123 5.54 -5.83 5.14
C GLN A 123 4.06 -6.02 5.54
N LEU A 124 3.20 -6.36 4.57
CA LEU A 124 1.82 -6.73 4.86
C LEU A 124 1.75 -7.95 5.78
N TYR A 125 2.49 -9.02 5.48
CA TYR A 125 2.51 -10.22 6.32
C TYR A 125 3.05 -9.95 7.72
N LEU A 126 4.03 -9.08 7.86
CA LEU A 126 4.53 -8.67 9.18
C LEU A 126 3.46 -7.93 9.99
N ARG A 127 2.65 -7.05 9.36
CA ARG A 127 1.50 -6.40 10.01
C ARG A 127 0.41 -7.40 10.42
N LEU A 128 0.26 -8.47 9.66
CA LEU A 128 -0.67 -9.57 9.95
C LEU A 128 -0.10 -10.62 10.91
N GLU A 129 1.08 -10.36 11.52
CA GLU A 129 1.79 -11.27 12.42
C GLU A 129 2.16 -12.63 11.78
N LYS A 130 2.11 -12.73 10.45
CA LYS A 130 2.50 -13.91 9.68
C LYS A 130 4.00 -13.91 9.40
N GLN A 131 4.81 -13.97 10.46
CA GLN A 131 6.26 -13.78 10.40
C GLN A 131 6.97 -14.70 9.40
N GLN A 132 6.62 -15.98 9.33
CA GLN A 132 7.29 -16.92 8.42
C GLN A 132 7.06 -16.56 6.95
N LEU A 133 5.85 -16.12 6.60
CA LEU A 133 5.54 -15.67 5.24
C LEU A 133 6.26 -14.35 4.92
N ALA A 134 6.30 -13.42 5.89
CA ALA A 134 7.06 -12.19 5.77
C ALA A 134 8.55 -12.45 5.52
N LEU A 135 9.15 -13.38 6.27
CA LEU A 135 10.57 -13.73 6.12
C LEU A 135 10.85 -14.37 4.76
N ASN A 136 9.97 -15.25 4.30
CA ASN A 136 10.10 -15.90 2.99
C ASN A 136 10.07 -14.87 1.85
N ASP A 137 9.10 -13.94 1.87
CA ASP A 137 9.00 -12.88 0.86
C ASP A 137 10.18 -11.90 0.94
N ALA A 138 10.63 -11.50 2.13
CA ALA A 138 11.78 -10.62 2.29
C ALA A 138 13.08 -11.28 1.77
N ARG A 139 13.27 -12.59 2.02
CA ARG A 139 14.39 -13.36 1.46
C ARG A 139 14.29 -13.48 -0.05
N LYS A 140 13.08 -13.65 -0.62
CA LYS A 140 12.88 -13.67 -2.07
C LYS A 140 13.24 -12.31 -2.69
N ALA A 141 12.78 -11.20 -2.10
CA ALA A 141 13.17 -9.85 -2.52
C ALA A 141 14.70 -9.67 -2.51
N LEU A 142 15.36 -10.11 -1.44
CA LEU A 142 16.82 -10.05 -1.34
C LEU A 142 17.54 -10.93 -2.37
N SER A 143 17.00 -12.12 -2.68
CA SER A 143 17.58 -12.97 -3.72
C SER A 143 17.51 -12.37 -5.12
N LEU A 144 16.46 -11.58 -5.39
CA LEU A 144 16.28 -10.86 -6.65
C LEU A 144 17.13 -9.57 -6.69
N LYS A 145 17.30 -8.92 -5.54
CA LYS A 145 18.13 -7.72 -5.37
C LYS A 145 18.97 -7.81 -4.08
N PRO A 146 20.22 -8.29 -4.16
CA PRO A 146 21.07 -8.54 -2.99
C PRO A 146 21.43 -7.30 -2.16
N ASP A 147 21.36 -6.11 -2.74
CA ASP A 147 21.67 -4.82 -2.12
C ASP A 147 20.41 -4.03 -1.71
N LEU A 148 19.26 -4.70 -1.60
CA LEU A 148 18.01 -4.07 -1.19
C LEU A 148 18.00 -3.83 0.33
N PHE A 149 18.37 -2.61 0.72
CA PHE A 149 18.40 -2.16 2.12
C PHE A 149 17.13 -2.55 2.89
N GLU A 150 15.95 -2.25 2.34
CA GLU A 150 14.67 -2.46 3.00
C GLU A 150 14.39 -3.95 3.26
N ALA A 151 14.87 -4.85 2.38
CA ALA A 151 14.71 -6.29 2.57
C ALA A 151 15.62 -6.81 3.70
N LEU A 152 16.89 -6.38 3.73
CA LEU A 152 17.82 -6.73 4.81
C LEU A 152 17.35 -6.20 6.16
N TYR A 153 16.93 -4.94 6.20
CA TYR A 153 16.36 -4.33 7.40
C TYR A 153 15.12 -5.10 7.88
N LEU A 154 14.20 -5.43 6.97
CA LEU A 154 12.99 -6.18 7.31
C LEU A 154 13.31 -7.60 7.82
N ILE A 155 14.27 -8.30 7.24
CA ILE A 155 14.74 -9.61 7.73
C ILE A 155 15.26 -9.48 9.17
N GLY A 156 16.14 -8.50 9.42
CA GLY A 156 16.66 -8.22 10.76
C GLY A 156 15.53 -7.99 11.78
N VAL A 157 14.57 -7.13 11.43
CA VAL A 157 13.38 -6.85 12.27
C VAL A 157 12.53 -8.09 12.55
N ILE A 158 12.32 -8.95 11.55
CA ILE A 158 11.51 -10.17 11.70
C ILE A 158 12.21 -11.18 12.62
N LEU A 159 13.51 -11.39 12.43
CA LEU A 159 14.28 -12.34 13.22
C LEU A 159 14.47 -11.88 14.67
N ASP A 160 14.73 -10.59 14.88
CA ASP A 160 14.82 -9.96 16.21
C ASP A 160 13.53 -10.09 17.03
N ARG A 161 12.35 -10.03 16.38
CA ARG A 161 11.07 -10.30 17.07
C ARG A 161 10.92 -11.76 17.51
N LYS A 162 11.58 -12.70 16.83
CA LYS A 162 11.45 -14.14 17.07
C LYS A 162 12.44 -14.64 18.11
N THR A 163 13.58 -13.97 18.27
CA THR A 163 14.62 -14.29 19.28
C THR A 163 14.18 -14.03 20.71
N ALA A 164 13.13 -13.23 20.93
CA ALA A 164 12.38 -13.19 22.19
C ALA A 164 11.84 -14.57 22.63
N SER A 165 11.89 -15.58 21.75
CA SER A 165 11.49 -16.98 22.01
C SER A 165 12.67 -17.96 22.23
N ASN A 166 13.88 -17.50 22.60
CA ASN A 166 15.06 -18.33 22.97
C ASN A 166 15.64 -19.24 21.85
N VAL A 167 15.83 -18.73 20.63
CA VAL A 167 16.54 -19.45 19.55
C VAL A 167 17.86 -18.73 19.20
N PRO A 168 19.03 -19.20 19.67
CA PRO A 168 20.31 -18.49 19.54
C PRO A 168 20.75 -18.21 18.09
N ASP A 169 20.59 -19.17 17.17
CA ASP A 169 20.98 -19.06 15.75
C ASP A 169 20.25 -17.92 15.00
N GLN A 170 19.03 -17.58 15.40
CA GLN A 170 18.27 -16.52 14.77
C GLN A 170 18.72 -15.12 15.21
N SER A 171 19.34 -15.00 16.38
CA SER A 171 19.91 -13.74 16.87
C SER A 171 21.13 -13.33 16.06
N GLU A 172 22.00 -14.28 15.73
CA GLU A 172 23.16 -14.04 14.87
C GLU A 172 22.72 -13.62 13.45
N GLN A 173 21.76 -14.36 12.86
CA GLN A 173 21.22 -14.00 11.54
C GLN A 173 20.53 -12.62 11.53
N ALA A 174 19.85 -12.24 12.62
CA ALA A 174 19.24 -10.92 12.74
C ALA A 174 20.31 -9.82 12.73
N LEU A 175 21.36 -9.99 13.55
CA LEU A 175 22.47 -9.06 13.64
C LEU A 175 23.22 -8.94 12.31
N ASP A 176 23.53 -10.06 11.66
CA ASP A 176 24.19 -10.10 10.36
C ASP A 176 23.39 -9.34 9.29
N ALA A 177 22.08 -9.54 9.24
CA ALA A 177 21.21 -8.83 8.30
C ALA A 177 21.20 -7.31 8.56
N LEU A 178 21.17 -6.88 9.82
CA LEU A 178 21.22 -5.47 10.19
C LEU A 178 22.59 -4.84 9.88
N ILE A 179 23.68 -5.56 10.13
CA ILE A 179 25.04 -5.14 9.77
C ILE A 179 25.16 -5.02 8.24
N ALA A 180 24.60 -5.97 7.47
CA ALA A 180 24.59 -5.87 6.02
C ALA A 180 23.78 -4.65 5.53
N ALA A 181 22.63 -4.37 6.14
CA ALA A 181 21.85 -3.17 5.85
C ALA A 181 22.62 -1.88 6.19
N SER A 182 23.40 -1.85 7.27
CA SER A 182 24.20 -0.69 7.68
C SER A 182 25.26 -0.31 6.64
N LYS A 183 25.82 -1.30 5.94
CA LYS A 183 26.79 -1.09 4.86
C LYS A 183 26.19 -0.40 3.64
N ILE A 184 24.88 -0.55 3.43
CA ILE A 184 24.15 0.08 2.31
C ILE A 184 23.67 1.47 2.71
N ASN A 185 23.05 1.61 3.89
CA ASN A 185 22.56 2.89 4.40
C ASN A 185 22.85 3.07 5.89
N GLY A 186 24.11 3.36 6.19
CA GLY A 186 24.58 3.59 7.56
C GLY A 186 24.13 4.91 8.18
N ARG A 187 23.39 5.76 7.45
CA ARG A 187 22.83 7.01 7.99
C ARG A 187 21.45 6.82 8.62
N ASN A 188 20.87 5.62 8.55
CA ASN A 188 19.58 5.33 9.17
C ASN A 188 19.75 5.13 10.70
N PRO A 189 19.27 6.04 11.56
CA PRO A 189 19.44 5.93 13.00
C PRO A 189 18.69 4.73 13.61
N ASP A 190 17.52 4.37 13.06
CA ASP A 190 16.70 3.25 13.54
C ASP A 190 17.44 1.92 13.43
N LEU A 191 18.35 1.82 12.45
CA LEU A 191 19.17 0.65 12.24
C LEU A 191 20.20 0.48 13.37
N TRP A 192 20.85 1.57 13.80
CA TRP A 192 21.86 1.51 14.86
C TRP A 192 21.26 1.24 16.23
N LEU A 193 20.04 1.70 16.49
CA LEU A 193 19.28 1.37 17.71
C LEU A 193 18.95 -0.13 17.82
N ARG A 194 18.99 -0.87 16.72
CA ARG A 194 18.73 -2.32 16.68
C ARG A 194 20.00 -3.17 16.72
N ILE A 195 21.15 -2.58 16.41
CA ILE A 195 22.45 -3.26 16.45
C ILE A 195 23.07 -3.17 17.85
N SER A 196 22.78 -2.09 18.60
CA SER A 196 23.29 -1.82 19.95
C SER A 196 22.72 -2.76 21.01
#